data_AF-A0A945G627-F1
#
_entry.id   AF-A0A945G627-F1
#
_cell.length_a   1.000
_cell.length_b   1.000
_cell.length_c   1.000
_cell.angle_alpha   90.00
_cell.angle_beta   90.00
_cell.angle_gamma   90.00
#
_symmetry.space_group_name_H-M   'P 1'
#
loop_
_entity.id
_entity.type
_entity.pdbx_description
1 polymer ?
#
loop_
_entity_poly.entity_id
_entity_poly.type
_entity_poly.pdbx_seq_one_letter_code
_entity_poly.pdbx_strand_id
1 'polypeptide(L)'
;MSGYRVAEIESLKGVRFGYTNTPEIPGTPWVVHDPFRPQPRQINPGTVTPRDEPGTPPSDAIVLFDGTNLDAWDDGKGNPPKWTLRDGFFECGKKSGTIQTRQKFGSVQLHIEWASPSEVKGSSQGRGNSGVYLAGLYEVQVQDNYDNLTYPDGQASSLYG
;
A
#
# COMPACT_ATOMS: atom_id res chain seq x y z
N MET A 1 32.30 22.05 28.60
CA MET A 1 31.72 21.39 27.39
C MET A 1 30.29 20.97 27.70
N SER A 2 29.35 21.92 27.72
CA SER A 2 27.92 21.69 27.99
C SER A 2 27.13 21.99 26.72
N GLY A 3 26.51 20.99 26.10
CA GLY A 3 25.77 21.19 24.84
C GLY A 3 25.50 19.93 24.03
N TYR A 4 26.03 18.79 24.48
CA TYR A 4 25.76 17.47 23.90
C TYR A 4 25.01 16.63 24.91
N ARG A 5 24.23 15.67 24.40
CA ARG A 5 23.77 14.53 25.18
C ARG A 5 24.22 13.24 24.52
N VAL A 6 24.38 12.22 25.36
CA VAL A 6 24.84 10.88 25.00
C VAL A 6 23.62 9.96 25.12
N ALA A 7 23.40 9.10 24.13
CA ALA A 7 22.30 8.14 24.20
C ALA A 7 22.65 7.05 25.23
N GLU A 8 21.72 6.73 26.12
CA GLU A 8 21.85 5.64 27.11
C GLU A 8 21.24 4.32 26.63
N ILE A 9 20.80 4.26 25.37
CA ILE A 9 20.44 3.00 24.72
C ILE A 9 21.72 2.16 24.62
N GLU A 10 21.66 0.92 25.06
CA GLU A 10 22.83 0.04 25.20
C GLU A 10 23.63 -0.07 23.89
N SER A 11 22.96 -0.09 22.74
CA SER A 11 23.56 -0.11 21.40
C SER A 11 24.22 1.21 20.96
N LEU A 12 23.97 2.32 21.64
CA LEU A 12 24.44 3.67 21.27
C LEU A 12 25.20 4.36 22.42
N LYS A 13 25.58 3.61 23.45
CA LYS A 13 26.29 4.15 24.62
C LYS A 13 27.59 4.85 24.18
N GLY A 14 27.70 6.14 24.49
CA GLY A 14 28.86 6.97 24.13
C GLY A 14 28.75 7.69 22.78
N VAL A 15 27.69 7.48 22.01
CA VAL A 15 27.47 8.16 20.73
C VAL A 15 26.90 9.57 20.97
N ARG A 16 27.47 10.58 20.29
CA ARG A 16 26.92 11.94 20.20
C ARG A 16 25.98 12.02 19.00
N PHE A 17 24.74 12.43 19.22
CA PHE A 17 23.68 12.32 18.20
C PHE A 17 22.92 13.64 17.93
N GLY A 18 23.34 14.75 18.56
CA GLY A 18 22.76 16.08 18.32
C GLY A 18 23.33 17.17 19.22
N TYR A 19 22.77 18.38 19.10
CA TYR A 19 23.17 19.58 19.83
C TYR A 19 21.96 20.22 20.50
N THR A 20 22.14 20.76 21.71
CA THR A 20 21.06 21.44 22.45
C THR A 20 21.27 22.96 22.57
N ASN A 21 22.32 23.50 21.93
CA ASN A 21 22.75 24.90 22.06
C ASN A 21 22.91 25.59 20.68
N THR A 22 22.11 25.17 19.72
CA THR A 22 22.02 25.71 18.37
C THR A 22 20.81 26.64 18.27
N PRO A 23 20.66 27.42 17.17
CA PRO A 23 19.50 28.28 16.99
C PRO A 23 18.18 27.50 17.07
N GLU A 24 17.16 28.13 17.65
CA GLU A 24 15.80 27.60 17.68
C GLU A 24 15.23 27.50 16.25
N ILE A 25 14.47 26.43 15.98
CA ILE A 25 13.72 26.29 14.73
C ILE A 25 12.40 27.04 14.91
N PRO A 26 12.13 28.09 14.10
CA PRO A 26 10.92 28.90 14.26
C PRO A 26 9.63 28.06 14.24
N GLY A 27 8.76 28.30 15.22
CA GLY A 27 7.47 27.61 15.34
C GLY A 27 7.54 26.19 15.95
N THR A 28 8.67 25.80 16.53
CA THR A 28 8.83 24.49 17.19
C THR A 28 9.54 24.63 18.54
N PRO A 29 9.41 23.64 19.45
CA PRO A 29 10.18 23.62 20.69
C PRO A 29 11.64 23.15 20.52
N TRP A 30 12.11 22.95 19.28
CA TRP A 30 13.39 22.30 18.98
C TRP A 30 14.45 23.28 18.50
N VAL A 31 15.72 22.94 18.72
CA VAL A 31 16.86 23.61 18.08
C VAL A 31 17.33 22.88 16.81
N VAL A 32 18.18 23.52 16.01
CA VAL A 32 18.79 22.89 14.82
C VAL A 32 19.65 21.69 15.27
N HIS A 33 19.40 20.51 14.71
CA HIS A 33 20.02 19.24 15.13
C HIS A 33 19.70 18.80 16.57
N ASP A 34 18.53 19.18 17.10
CA ASP A 34 18.10 18.76 18.42
C ASP A 34 17.98 17.22 18.52
N PRO A 35 18.70 16.58 19.46
CA PRO A 35 18.72 15.13 19.62
C PRO A 35 17.37 14.53 20.07
N PHE A 36 16.47 15.33 20.65
CA PHE A 36 15.19 14.88 21.19
C PHE A 36 14.03 15.02 20.24
N ARG A 37 14.27 15.53 19.03
CA ARG A 37 13.28 15.44 17.97
C ARG A 37 12.88 13.98 17.79
N PRO A 38 11.57 13.69 17.70
CA PRO A 38 11.11 12.32 17.46
C PRO A 38 11.83 11.73 16.25
N GLN A 39 12.50 10.61 16.48
CA GLN A 39 13.15 9.87 15.40
C GLN A 39 12.06 9.14 14.60
N PRO A 40 12.16 9.11 13.25
CA PRO A 40 11.32 8.24 12.46
C PRO A 40 11.44 6.79 12.94
N ARG A 41 10.34 6.04 12.88
CA ARG A 41 10.38 4.61 13.16
C ARG A 41 11.26 3.93 12.11
N GLN A 42 12.14 3.02 12.56
CA GLN A 42 12.88 2.17 11.64
C GLN A 42 11.92 1.16 11.01
N ILE A 43 11.89 1.13 9.68
CA ILE A 43 11.09 0.18 8.90
C ILE A 43 12.04 -0.70 8.10
N ASN A 44 11.90 -2.02 8.22
CA ASN A 44 12.60 -2.94 7.35
C ASN A 44 11.82 -3.04 6.04
N PRO A 45 12.45 -2.74 4.89
CA PRO A 45 11.76 -2.78 3.61
C PRO A 45 11.39 -4.22 3.24
N GLY A 46 10.40 -4.32 2.35
CA GLY A 46 10.06 -5.55 1.67
C GLY A 46 11.13 -6.02 0.69
N THR A 47 10.91 -7.21 0.11
CA THR A 47 11.68 -7.69 -1.03
C THR A 47 11.04 -7.19 -2.33
N VAL A 48 11.84 -7.15 -3.41
CA VAL A 48 11.34 -6.78 -4.73
C VAL A 48 10.38 -7.84 -5.26
N THR A 49 9.41 -7.43 -6.09
CA THR A 49 8.56 -8.34 -6.86
C THR A 49 9.23 -8.65 -8.21
N PRO A 50 9.92 -9.80 -8.39
CA PRO A 50 10.26 -10.30 -9.72
C PRO A 50 8.99 -10.73 -10.48
N ARG A 51 9.11 -10.98 -11.78
CA ARG A 51 7.95 -11.27 -12.66
C ARG A 51 7.03 -12.39 -12.14
N ASP A 52 7.61 -13.44 -11.57
CA ASP A 52 6.91 -14.70 -11.29
C ASP A 52 6.69 -14.95 -9.79
N GLU A 53 7.21 -14.09 -8.91
CA GLU A 53 7.09 -14.25 -7.46
C GLU A 53 6.70 -12.92 -6.80
N PRO A 54 5.66 -12.89 -5.95
CA PRO A 54 5.33 -11.71 -5.17
C PRO A 54 6.47 -11.30 -4.25
N GLY A 55 6.75 -10.00 -4.16
CA GLY A 55 7.62 -9.47 -3.13
C GLY A 55 6.99 -9.58 -1.74
N THR A 56 7.80 -9.37 -0.69
CA THR A 56 7.32 -9.32 0.69
C THR A 56 6.96 -7.89 1.09
N PRO A 57 5.96 -7.68 1.96
CA PRO A 57 5.62 -6.35 2.46
C PRO A 57 6.71 -5.78 3.40
N PRO A 58 6.80 -4.45 3.58
CA PRO A 58 7.64 -3.86 4.62
C PRO A 58 7.11 -4.20 6.03
N SER A 59 7.96 -4.09 7.04
CA SER A 59 7.67 -4.56 8.40
C SER A 59 6.51 -3.85 9.11
N ASP A 60 6.05 -2.69 8.62
CA ASP A 60 4.93 -1.93 9.17
C ASP A 60 3.64 -2.03 8.34
N ALA A 61 3.65 -2.77 7.23
CA ALA A 61 2.47 -2.93 6.40
C ALA A 61 1.45 -3.88 7.01
N ILE A 62 0.17 -3.57 6.80
CA ILE A 62 -0.94 -4.49 7.04
C ILE A 62 -1.09 -5.34 5.77
N VAL A 63 -0.91 -6.65 5.93
CA VAL A 63 -1.02 -7.59 4.81
C VAL A 63 -2.50 -7.88 4.56
N LEU A 64 -3.01 -7.36 3.43
CA LEU A 64 -4.40 -7.58 3.03
C LEU A 64 -4.60 -8.94 2.35
N PHE A 65 -3.55 -9.48 1.72
CA PHE A 65 -3.56 -10.79 1.07
C PHE A 65 -2.14 -11.30 0.93
N ASP A 66 -1.90 -12.55 1.31
CA ASP A 66 -0.60 -13.24 1.27
C ASP A 66 -0.62 -14.55 0.49
N GLY A 67 -1.71 -14.82 -0.24
CA GLY A 67 -1.92 -16.08 -0.96
C GLY A 67 -2.77 -17.11 -0.22
N THR A 68 -3.11 -16.90 1.06
CA THR A 68 -3.65 -17.99 1.89
C THR A 68 -5.15 -17.89 2.21
N ASN A 69 -5.71 -16.69 2.35
CA ASN A 69 -7.11 -16.49 2.73
C ASN A 69 -7.62 -15.09 2.35
N LEU A 70 -8.93 -14.86 2.56
CA LEU A 70 -9.60 -13.58 2.30
C LEU A 70 -10.16 -12.95 3.59
N ASP A 71 -9.59 -13.23 4.75
CA ASP A 71 -10.15 -12.83 6.05
C ASP A 71 -10.17 -11.31 6.23
N ALA A 72 -9.24 -10.60 5.59
CA ALA A 72 -9.19 -9.13 5.57
C ALA A 72 -10.34 -8.49 4.75
N TRP A 73 -11.15 -9.29 4.04
CA TRP A 73 -12.14 -8.84 3.07
C TRP A 73 -13.58 -9.26 3.42
N ASP A 74 -14.54 -8.48 2.95
CA ASP A 74 -15.98 -8.80 2.97
C ASP A 74 -16.71 -8.38 1.69
N ASP A 75 -17.97 -8.79 1.55
CA ASP A 75 -18.83 -8.53 0.38
C ASP A 75 -19.53 -7.16 0.36
N GLY A 76 -19.08 -6.19 1.17
CA GLY A 76 -19.77 -4.92 1.37
C GLY A 76 -20.85 -4.97 2.47
N LYS A 77 -21.28 -6.16 2.87
CA LYS A 77 -22.35 -6.40 3.85
C LYS A 77 -21.86 -7.17 5.08
N GLY A 78 -20.55 -7.33 5.21
CA GLY A 78 -19.89 -8.03 6.32
C GLY A 78 -19.80 -9.56 6.13
N ASN A 79 -20.34 -10.13 5.06
CA ASN A 79 -20.26 -11.57 4.79
C ASN A 79 -18.92 -11.93 4.12
N PRO A 80 -18.51 -13.21 4.17
CA PRO A 80 -17.35 -13.68 3.42
C PRO A 80 -17.47 -13.35 1.92
N PRO A 81 -16.36 -12.94 1.27
CA PRO A 81 -16.35 -12.63 -0.15
C PRO A 81 -16.61 -13.89 -0.99
N LYS A 82 -17.18 -13.69 -2.19
CA LYS A 82 -17.46 -14.76 -3.15
C LYS A 82 -16.37 -14.93 -4.21
N TRP A 83 -15.24 -14.23 -4.07
CA TRP A 83 -14.10 -14.39 -4.96
C TRP A 83 -13.42 -15.72 -4.65
N THR A 84 -12.89 -16.37 -5.68
CA THR A 84 -12.33 -17.73 -5.54
C THR A 84 -10.85 -17.63 -5.22
N LEU A 85 -10.43 -18.20 -4.09
CA LEU A 85 -9.01 -18.40 -3.80
C LEU A 85 -8.47 -19.55 -4.65
N ARG A 86 -7.31 -19.34 -5.25
CA ARG A 86 -6.52 -20.31 -6.01
C ARG A 86 -5.07 -20.21 -5.55
N ASP A 87 -4.19 -20.97 -6.18
CA ASP A 87 -2.77 -21.13 -5.84
C ASP A 87 -2.02 -19.78 -5.74
N GLY A 88 -2.08 -19.14 -4.56
CA GLY A 88 -1.42 -17.85 -4.28
C GLY A 88 -2.15 -16.60 -4.75
N PHE A 89 -3.34 -16.69 -5.33
CA PHE A 89 -4.13 -15.54 -5.82
C PHE A 89 -5.62 -15.74 -5.59
N PHE A 90 -6.42 -14.67 -5.72
CA PHE A 90 -7.87 -14.78 -5.75
C PHE A 90 -8.44 -14.04 -6.96
N GLU A 91 -9.54 -14.56 -7.51
CA GLU A 91 -10.13 -14.06 -8.75
C GLU A 91 -11.62 -13.71 -8.59
N CYS A 92 -12.07 -12.68 -9.32
CA CYS A 92 -13.47 -12.31 -9.36
C CYS A 92 -14.25 -13.29 -10.24
N GLY A 93 -15.36 -13.81 -9.70
CA GLY A 93 -16.24 -14.74 -10.41
C GLY A 93 -17.42 -14.03 -11.06
N LYS A 94 -18.11 -14.72 -11.98
CA LYS A 94 -19.42 -14.25 -12.45
C LYS A 94 -20.37 -14.08 -11.27
N LYS A 95 -20.95 -12.89 -11.13
CA LYS A 95 -21.89 -12.55 -10.04
C LYS A 95 -21.25 -12.64 -8.63
N SER A 96 -19.93 -12.52 -8.50
CA SER A 96 -19.26 -12.48 -7.18
C SER A 96 -19.44 -11.13 -6.48
N GLY A 97 -19.66 -10.06 -7.26
CA GLY A 97 -19.80 -8.70 -6.75
C GLY A 97 -18.46 -8.09 -6.31
N THR A 98 -18.52 -6.85 -5.88
CA THR A 98 -17.39 -6.10 -5.30
C THR A 98 -17.07 -6.64 -3.91
N ILE A 99 -15.78 -6.63 -3.55
CA ILE A 99 -15.30 -6.89 -2.20
C ILE A 99 -14.63 -5.63 -1.66
N GLN A 100 -14.55 -5.52 -0.34
CA GLN A 100 -13.88 -4.41 0.34
C GLN A 100 -13.05 -4.92 1.51
N THR A 101 -12.07 -4.13 1.93
CA THR A 101 -11.39 -4.38 3.20
C THR A 101 -12.36 -4.22 4.36
N ARG A 102 -12.28 -5.13 5.34
CA ARG A 102 -12.99 -5.01 6.61
C ARG A 102 -12.52 -3.78 7.37
N GLN A 103 -11.20 -3.59 7.45
CA GLN A 103 -10.60 -2.38 8.00
C GLN A 103 -10.85 -1.18 7.09
N LYS A 104 -11.11 -0.02 7.70
CA LYS A 104 -11.22 1.26 7.00
C LYS A 104 -9.93 2.06 7.15
N PHE A 105 -9.59 2.81 6.12
CA PHE A 105 -8.30 3.49 6.00
C PHE A 105 -8.50 4.99 5.72
N GLY A 106 -7.60 5.80 6.26
CA GLY A 106 -7.41 7.20 5.88
C GLY A 106 -6.28 7.31 4.86
N SER A 107 -5.23 8.06 5.20
CA SER A 107 -4.01 8.12 4.40
C SER A 107 -3.30 6.76 4.41
N VAL A 108 -2.95 6.25 3.23
CA VAL A 108 -2.25 4.97 3.04
C VAL A 108 -1.23 5.05 1.92
N GLN A 109 -0.23 4.18 2.03
CA GLN A 109 0.50 3.65 0.88
C GLN A 109 -0.07 2.25 0.60
N LEU A 110 -0.49 2.00 -0.64
CA LEU A 110 -1.12 0.75 -1.05
C LEU A 110 -0.29 0.08 -2.14
N HIS A 111 -0.05 -1.23 -2.00
CA HIS A 111 0.51 -2.10 -3.02
C HIS A 111 -0.53 -3.12 -3.44
N ILE A 112 -0.69 -3.32 -4.74
CA ILE A 112 -1.54 -4.36 -5.32
C ILE A 112 -0.93 -4.83 -6.64
N GLU A 113 -0.99 -6.13 -6.86
CA GLU A 113 -0.66 -6.76 -8.14
C GLU A 113 -1.94 -7.37 -8.71
N TRP A 114 -2.13 -7.25 -10.02
CA TRP A 114 -3.30 -7.78 -10.70
C TRP A 114 -2.89 -8.34 -12.06
N ALA A 115 -3.69 -9.30 -12.54
CA ALA A 115 -3.53 -9.89 -13.85
C ALA A 115 -4.89 -9.94 -14.55
N SER A 116 -4.92 -9.62 -15.84
CA SER A 116 -6.09 -9.85 -16.67
C SER A 116 -6.26 -11.35 -16.96
N PRO A 117 -7.48 -11.81 -17.29
CA PRO A 117 -7.70 -13.18 -17.72
C PRO A 117 -6.79 -13.56 -18.90
N SER A 118 -6.30 -14.80 -18.93
CA SER A 118 -5.45 -15.31 -20.01
C SER A 118 -6.16 -15.36 -21.36
N GLU A 119 -7.48 -15.62 -21.34
CA GLU A 119 -8.31 -15.55 -22.53
C GLU A 119 -8.71 -14.10 -22.83
N VAL A 120 -8.14 -13.56 -23.90
CA VAL A 120 -8.46 -12.22 -24.40
C VAL A 120 -9.86 -12.21 -25.02
N LYS A 121 -10.81 -11.53 -24.35
CA LYS A 121 -12.19 -11.35 -24.79
C LYS A 121 -12.68 -9.92 -24.56
N GLY A 122 -13.51 -9.45 -25.48
CA GLY A 122 -14.08 -8.10 -25.44
C GLY A 122 -13.18 -7.05 -26.06
N SER A 123 -13.62 -5.79 -25.95
CA SER A 123 -12.89 -4.61 -26.44
C SER A 123 -13.20 -3.41 -25.55
N SER A 124 -12.31 -2.41 -25.54
CA SER A 124 -12.44 -1.22 -24.69
C SER A 124 -12.72 -1.64 -23.23
N GLN A 125 -13.68 -1.00 -22.57
CA GLN A 125 -14.11 -1.28 -21.19
C GLN A 125 -14.69 -2.68 -20.96
N GLY A 126 -14.99 -3.43 -22.02
CA GLY A 126 -15.51 -4.80 -21.92
C GLY A 126 -14.43 -5.88 -21.74
N ARG A 127 -13.15 -5.50 -21.72
CA ARG A 127 -12.00 -6.43 -21.68
C ARG A 127 -11.18 -6.25 -20.40
N GLY A 128 -11.23 -7.27 -19.54
CA GLY A 128 -10.40 -7.32 -18.32
C GLY A 128 -10.64 -6.18 -17.32
N ASN A 129 -11.86 -5.65 -17.24
CA ASN A 129 -12.19 -4.47 -16.43
C ASN A 129 -12.43 -4.82 -14.95
N SER A 130 -11.79 -4.07 -14.06
CA SER A 130 -11.97 -4.04 -12.61
C SER A 130 -11.55 -2.66 -12.08
N GLY A 131 -11.47 -2.47 -10.77
CA GLY A 131 -11.04 -1.19 -10.20
C GLY A 131 -10.66 -1.28 -8.74
N VAL A 132 -9.76 -0.39 -8.32
CA VAL A 132 -9.38 -0.20 -6.91
C VAL A 132 -9.97 1.12 -6.44
N TYR A 133 -10.97 1.05 -5.55
CA TYR A 133 -11.67 2.23 -5.04
C TYR A 133 -11.04 2.73 -3.74
N LEU A 134 -10.27 3.81 -3.82
CA LEU A 134 -9.74 4.50 -2.64
C LEU A 134 -10.87 5.14 -1.85
N ALA A 135 -10.94 4.82 -0.56
CA ALA A 135 -12.02 5.19 0.35
C ALA A 135 -13.43 4.80 -0.15
N GLY A 136 -13.54 3.86 -1.08
CA GLY A 136 -14.82 3.50 -1.72
C GLY A 136 -15.38 4.57 -2.66
N LEU A 137 -14.59 5.58 -3.03
CA LEU A 137 -15.05 6.76 -3.79
C LEU A 137 -14.26 6.99 -5.07
N TYR A 138 -12.93 6.88 -5.02
CA TYR A 138 -12.05 7.25 -6.13
C TYR A 138 -11.47 6.00 -6.77
N GLU A 139 -11.85 5.72 -8.01
CA GLU A 139 -11.44 4.53 -8.72
C GLU A 139 -10.09 4.74 -9.42
N VAL A 140 -9.10 3.94 -9.05
CA VAL A 140 -7.93 3.69 -9.88
C VAL A 140 -8.27 2.51 -10.79
N GLN A 141 -8.30 2.79 -12.10
CA GLN A 141 -8.79 1.85 -13.08
C GLN A 141 -7.89 0.62 -13.26
N VAL A 142 -8.48 -0.57 -13.30
CA VAL A 142 -7.80 -1.82 -13.66
C VAL A 142 -8.39 -2.34 -14.97
N GLN A 143 -7.54 -2.46 -16.00
CA GLN A 143 -8.02 -2.86 -17.32
C GLN A 143 -6.92 -3.50 -18.16
N ASP A 144 -7.30 -4.48 -18.98
CA ASP A 144 -6.41 -4.99 -20.02
C ASP A 144 -6.41 -4.02 -21.21
N ASN A 145 -5.38 -3.15 -21.26
CA ASN A 145 -5.15 -2.22 -22.38
C ASN A 145 -4.05 -2.66 -23.34
N TYR A 146 -3.51 -3.88 -23.21
CA TYR A 146 -2.51 -4.38 -24.15
C TYR A 146 -3.19 -4.71 -25.49
N ASP A 147 -2.84 -3.94 -26.53
CA ASP A 147 -3.52 -3.95 -27.83
C ASP A 147 -5.06 -3.81 -27.71
N ASN A 148 -5.53 -2.97 -26.78
CA ASN A 148 -6.94 -2.71 -26.53
C ASN A 148 -7.20 -1.23 -26.27
N LEU A 149 -7.62 -0.51 -27.31
CA LEU A 149 -7.95 0.92 -27.24
C LEU A 149 -9.26 1.16 -26.46
N THR A 150 -9.24 2.19 -25.62
CA THR A 150 -10.40 2.75 -24.91
C THR A 150 -10.28 4.28 -24.85
N TYR A 151 -11.20 4.95 -24.15
CA TYR A 151 -11.08 6.39 -23.91
C TYR A 151 -9.97 6.69 -22.86
N PRO A 152 -9.09 7.70 -23.10
CA PRO A 152 -7.85 7.86 -22.33
C PRO A 152 -8.03 8.13 -20.82
N ASP A 153 -9.14 8.74 -20.42
CA ASP A 153 -9.51 9.06 -19.03
C ASP A 153 -10.11 7.85 -18.27
N GLY A 154 -10.31 6.71 -18.93
CA GLY A 154 -10.78 5.47 -18.29
C GLY A 154 -9.96 4.24 -18.63
N GLN A 155 -8.73 4.41 -19.09
CA GLN A 155 -7.79 3.31 -19.31
C GLN A 155 -7.07 2.92 -18.01
N ALA A 156 -6.37 1.79 -18.02
CA ALA A 156 -5.61 1.28 -16.88
C ALA A 156 -4.75 2.37 -16.22
N SER A 157 -4.82 2.42 -14.88
CA SER A 157 -4.14 3.39 -14.02
C SER A 157 -4.65 4.84 -14.11
N SER A 158 -5.74 5.13 -14.82
CA SER A 158 -6.40 6.43 -14.67
C SER A 158 -7.07 6.54 -13.30
N LEU A 159 -7.17 7.77 -12.78
CA LEU A 159 -8.32 8.10 -11.93
C LEU A 159 -9.51 8.16 -12.88
N TYR A 160 -10.48 7.27 -12.67
CA TYR A 160 -11.51 7.03 -13.67
C TYR A 160 -12.49 8.22 -13.79
N GLY A 161 -12.57 8.78 -15.01
CA GLY A 161 -13.45 9.89 -15.37
C GLY A 161 -12.98 11.26 -14.89
#